data_AF-A0A6C0EHN8-F1
#
_entry.id   AF-A0A6C0EHN8-F1
#
_cell.length_a   1.000
_cell.length_b   1.000
_cell.length_c   1.000
_cell.angle_alpha   90.00
_cell.angle_beta   90.00
_cell.angle_gamma   90.00
#
_symmetry.space_group_name_H-M   'P 1'
#
loop_
_entity.id
_entity.type
_entity.pdbx_description
1 polymer ?
#
loop_
_entity_poly.entity_id
_entity_poly.type
_entity_poly.pdbx_seq_one_letter_code
_entity_poly.pdbx_strand_id
1 'polypeptide(L)'
;MSNSNLKYNWKIWYHAEKDNWKLTGYKHIYTIQTANDFWKFYNNWDKVGGITNKHFFVMKDDITPIWEDQKNINGGCWSFKISEDQVDELWDDISIYLVCDILCPTISDEIVGISICLKKNSNCIVKIWNNNSKNNSLKLLNENILKKWGTDIIYIAHIPNIIN
;
A
#
# COMPACT_ATOMS: atom_id res chain seq x y z
N MET A 1 -26.06 -9.98 -10.89
CA MET A 1 -24.58 -9.95 -10.88
C MET A 1 -24.13 -10.44 -9.52
N SER A 2 -23.38 -11.54 -9.43
CA SER A 2 -22.87 -12.02 -8.15
C SER A 2 -21.82 -11.04 -7.63
N ASN A 3 -22.14 -10.29 -6.56
CA ASN A 3 -21.13 -9.56 -5.79
C ASN A 3 -20.28 -10.60 -5.05
N SER A 4 -19.28 -11.16 -5.72
CA SER A 4 -18.25 -11.95 -5.06
C SER A 4 -17.38 -11.00 -4.25
N ASN A 5 -17.47 -11.11 -2.92
CA ASN A 5 -16.64 -10.34 -2.00
C ASN A 5 -15.17 -10.71 -2.20
N LEU A 6 -14.29 -9.73 -2.00
CA LEU A 6 -12.86 -9.97 -1.88
C LEU A 6 -12.56 -10.71 -0.57
N LYS A 7 -11.40 -11.38 -0.50
CA LYS A 7 -10.94 -12.07 0.72
C LYS A 7 -10.84 -11.12 1.91
N TYR A 8 -10.38 -9.90 1.64
CA TYR A 8 -10.21 -8.83 2.62
C TYR A 8 -10.93 -7.57 2.16
N ASN A 9 -11.48 -6.84 3.13
CA ASN A 9 -11.93 -5.47 2.93
C ASN A 9 -10.72 -4.54 3.02
N TRP A 10 -10.65 -3.56 2.11
CA TRP A 10 -9.55 -2.60 2.05
C TRP A 10 -10.06 -1.18 2.24
N LYS A 11 -9.47 -0.45 3.18
CA LYS A 11 -9.75 0.96 3.44
C LYS A 11 -8.73 1.84 2.74
N ILE A 12 -9.22 2.83 2.02
CA ILE A 12 -8.40 3.86 1.38
C ILE A 12 -8.31 5.07 2.30
N TRP A 13 -7.08 5.49 2.56
CA TRP A 13 -6.76 6.63 3.41
C TRP A 13 -5.87 7.61 2.69
N TYR A 14 -5.84 8.85 3.17
CA TYR A 14 -4.76 9.78 2.86
C TYR A 14 -4.32 10.57 4.08
N HIS A 15 -3.05 11.00 4.08
CA HIS A 15 -2.52 11.91 5.09
C HIS A 15 -3.00 13.34 4.78
N ALA A 16 -3.90 13.86 5.61
CA ALA A 16 -4.62 15.10 5.37
C ALA A 16 -3.94 16.31 6.03
N GLU A 17 -3.31 16.10 7.18
CA GLU A 17 -2.72 17.16 8.00
C GLU A 17 -1.20 17.08 7.96
N LYS A 18 -0.56 18.13 7.44
CA LYS A 18 0.89 18.22 7.37
C LYS A 18 1.51 18.03 8.76
N ASP A 19 2.52 17.17 8.85
CA ASP A 19 3.29 16.85 10.06
C ASP A 19 2.50 16.21 11.22
N ASN A 20 1.20 15.92 11.08
CA ASN A 20 0.43 15.16 12.06
C ASN A 20 0.44 13.66 11.74
N TRP A 21 1.42 12.94 12.28
CA TRP A 21 1.59 11.49 12.05
C TRP A 21 0.75 10.60 12.99
N LYS A 22 -0.11 11.20 13.83
CA LYS A 22 -1.11 10.46 14.60
C LYS A 22 -2.29 10.09 13.69
N LEU A 23 -3.08 9.09 14.09
CA LEU A 23 -4.27 8.66 13.33
C LEU A 23 -5.22 9.82 12.95
N THR A 24 -5.34 10.83 13.80
CA THR A 24 -6.15 12.04 13.55
C THR A 24 -5.72 12.83 12.31
N GLY A 25 -4.45 12.75 11.91
CA GLY A 25 -3.93 13.41 10.72
C GLY A 25 -4.27 12.69 9.41
N TYR A 26 -4.93 11.53 9.49
CA TYR A 26 -5.33 10.71 8.34
C TYR A 26 -6.84 10.73 8.18
N LYS A 27 -7.30 10.62 6.93
CA LYS A 27 -8.72 10.52 6.61
C LYS A 27 -8.99 9.29 5.77
N HIS A 28 -9.94 8.48 6.22
CA HIS A 28 -10.55 7.42 5.43
C HIS A 28 -11.50 8.03 4.41
N ILE A 29 -11.46 7.56 3.16
CA ILE A 29 -12.27 8.12 2.06
C ILE A 29 -13.11 7.10 1.32
N TYR A 30 -12.74 5.82 1.36
CA TYR A 30 -13.45 4.78 0.63
C TYR A 30 -13.12 3.39 1.19
N THR A 31 -14.05 2.44 1.05
CA THR A 31 -13.85 1.04 1.40
C THR A 31 -14.14 0.16 0.20
N ILE A 32 -13.22 -0.74 -0.11
CA ILE A 32 -13.32 -1.72 -1.17
C ILE A 32 -13.69 -3.06 -0.53
N GLN A 33 -14.84 -3.62 -0.90
CA GLN A 33 -15.31 -4.93 -0.41
C GLN A 33 -15.48 -5.92 -1.56
N THR A 34 -15.72 -5.40 -2.76
CA THR A 34 -15.92 -6.16 -3.99
C THR A 34 -15.02 -5.66 -5.11
N ALA A 35 -14.85 -6.47 -6.16
CA ALA A 35 -14.17 -6.04 -7.38
C ALA A 35 -14.85 -4.83 -8.05
N ASN A 36 -16.18 -4.70 -7.92
CA ASN A 36 -16.89 -3.53 -8.43
C ASN A 36 -16.54 -2.26 -7.64
N ASP A 37 -16.39 -2.35 -6.31
CA ASP A 37 -15.94 -1.21 -5.50
C ASP A 37 -14.54 -0.78 -5.89
N PHE A 38 -13.65 -1.74 -6.17
CA PHE A 38 -12.30 -1.49 -6.62
C PHE A 38 -12.30 -0.67 -7.91
N TRP A 39 -12.94 -1.19 -8.97
CA TRP A 39 -12.97 -0.48 -10.26
C TRP A 39 -13.72 0.84 -10.19
N LYS A 40 -14.78 0.93 -9.38
CA LYS A 40 -15.50 2.19 -9.16
C LYS A 40 -14.57 3.26 -8.58
N PHE A 41 -13.72 2.91 -7.63
CA PHE A 41 -12.78 3.86 -7.06
C PHE A 41 -11.61 4.17 -8.01
N TYR A 42 -10.96 3.14 -8.54
CA TYR A 42 -9.74 3.29 -9.36
C TYR A 42 -9.99 4.01 -10.69
N ASN A 43 -11.17 3.84 -11.30
CA ASN A 43 -11.56 4.61 -12.49
C ASN A 43 -11.85 6.10 -12.20
N ASN A 44 -11.77 6.54 -10.93
CA ASN A 44 -12.16 7.88 -10.50
C ASN A 44 -11.09 8.56 -9.61
N TRP A 45 -9.83 8.11 -9.63
CA TRP A 45 -8.73 8.73 -8.88
C TRP A 45 -8.61 10.25 -9.11
N ASP A 46 -8.83 10.71 -10.33
CA ASP A 46 -8.79 12.14 -10.67
C ASP A 46 -9.82 12.97 -9.90
N LYS A 47 -10.95 12.37 -9.51
CA LYS A 47 -11.98 13.05 -8.71
C LYS A 47 -11.54 13.31 -7.27
N VAL A 48 -10.52 12.59 -6.78
CA VAL A 48 -9.85 12.86 -5.50
C VAL A 48 -8.52 13.59 -5.69
N GLY A 49 -8.29 14.15 -6.88
CA GLY A 49 -7.14 14.97 -7.23
C GLY A 49 -5.96 14.22 -7.83
N GLY A 50 -6.14 12.96 -8.23
CA GLY A 50 -5.07 12.12 -8.77
C GLY A 50 -4.22 11.49 -7.67
N ILE A 51 -3.56 10.39 -8.02
CA ILE A 51 -2.90 9.54 -7.03
C ILE A 51 -1.61 10.14 -6.45
N THR A 52 -0.91 10.98 -7.20
CA THR A 52 0.34 11.62 -6.76
C THR A 52 0.12 12.88 -5.91
N ASN A 53 -1.13 13.36 -5.81
CA ASN A 53 -1.45 14.63 -5.15
C ASN A 53 -1.43 14.57 -3.61
N LYS A 54 -1.56 13.37 -3.02
CA LYS A 54 -1.51 13.15 -1.57
C LYS A 54 -0.66 11.93 -1.24
N HIS A 55 -0.39 11.75 0.04
CA HIS A 55 0.15 10.48 0.55
C HIS A 55 -1.04 9.54 0.80
N PHE A 56 -1.27 8.61 -0.12
CA PHE A 56 -2.38 7.65 -0.04
C PHE A 56 -1.93 6.31 0.53
N PHE A 57 -2.89 5.59 1.11
CA PHE A 57 -2.73 4.26 1.67
C PHE A 57 -3.95 3.41 1.32
N VAL A 58 -3.72 2.12 1.10
CA VAL A 58 -4.76 1.10 1.03
C VAL A 58 -4.40 0.04 2.06
N MET A 59 -5.16 -0.03 3.15
CA MET A 59 -4.88 -0.89 4.31
C MET A 59 -6.00 -1.91 4.49
N LYS A 60 -5.71 -3.09 5.07
CA LYS A 60 -6.77 -4.00 5.54
C LYS A 60 -7.69 -3.28 6.54
N ASP A 61 -8.97 -3.65 6.56
CA ASP A 61 -10.04 -2.92 7.27
C ASP A 61 -9.79 -2.66 8.76
N ASP A 62 -9.12 -3.58 9.45
CA ASP A 62 -8.78 -3.53 10.87
C ASP A 62 -7.40 -2.94 11.16
N ILE A 63 -6.70 -2.43 10.14
CA ILE A 63 -5.33 -1.91 10.25
C ILE A 63 -5.28 -0.45 9.84
N THR A 64 -4.72 0.38 10.71
CA THR A 64 -4.55 1.81 10.46
C THR A 64 -3.22 2.12 9.76
N PRO A 65 -3.11 3.22 8.98
CA PRO A 65 -1.90 3.57 8.22
C PRO A 65 -0.79 4.23 9.07
N ILE A 66 -0.75 3.94 10.38
CA ILE A 66 0.22 4.48 11.33
C ILE A 66 1.16 3.39 11.83
N TRP A 67 2.39 3.74 12.15
CA TRP A 67 3.40 2.75 12.52
C TRP A 67 3.12 2.14 13.90
N GLU A 68 2.41 2.86 14.79
CA GLU A 68 2.02 2.40 16.13
C GLU A 68 0.95 1.30 16.13
N ASP A 69 0.28 1.07 15.00
CA ASP A 69 -0.69 -0.03 14.88
C ASP A 69 -0.02 -1.37 15.20
N GLN A 70 -0.67 -2.20 16.03
CA GLN A 70 -0.10 -3.48 16.48
C GLN A 70 0.26 -4.41 15.33
N LYS A 71 -0.41 -4.28 14.17
CA LYS A 71 -0.10 -5.06 12.96
C LYS A 71 1.04 -4.47 12.15
N ASN A 72 1.46 -3.23 12.41
CA ASN A 72 2.54 -2.55 11.70
C ASN A 72 3.85 -2.54 12.49
N ILE A 73 3.81 -2.45 13.82
CA ILE A 73 5.00 -2.22 14.68
C ILE A 73 6.17 -3.20 14.46
N ASN A 74 5.89 -4.48 14.21
CA ASN A 74 6.92 -5.53 14.03
C ASN A 74 7.22 -5.82 12.55
N GLY A 75 6.58 -5.06 11.68
CA GLY A 75 6.59 -5.23 10.24
C GLY A 75 7.66 -4.43 9.52
N GLY A 76 7.40 -4.16 8.26
CA GLY A 76 8.22 -3.30 7.42
C GLY A 76 7.57 -3.12 6.07
N CYS A 77 8.37 -2.66 5.12
CA CYS A 77 7.90 -2.49 3.75
C CYS A 77 8.98 -2.70 2.71
N TRP A 78 8.58 -3.27 1.58
CA TRP A 78 9.31 -3.14 0.32
C TRP A 78 9.02 -1.77 -0.27
N SER A 79 10.05 -1.00 -0.58
CA SER A 79 9.97 0.38 -1.06
C SER A 79 10.51 0.49 -2.48
N PHE A 80 9.61 0.77 -3.41
CA PHE A 80 9.89 1.08 -4.80
C PHE A 80 10.18 2.56 -4.93
N LYS A 81 11.21 2.91 -5.70
CA LYS A 81 11.42 4.27 -6.20
C LYS A 81 11.16 4.25 -7.70
N ILE A 82 10.18 5.04 -8.14
CA ILE A 82 9.72 5.07 -9.53
C ILE A 82 9.57 6.52 -9.98
N SER A 83 9.71 6.80 -11.27
CA SER A 83 9.41 8.12 -11.81
C SER A 83 7.90 8.38 -11.82
N GLU A 84 7.52 9.66 -11.78
CA GLU A 84 6.12 10.10 -11.74
C GLU A 84 5.32 9.67 -12.98
N ASP A 85 5.95 9.57 -14.15
CA ASP A 85 5.30 9.14 -15.40
C ASP A 85 4.95 7.64 -15.45
N GLN A 86 5.57 6.83 -14.60
CA GLN A 86 5.35 5.38 -14.53
C GLN A 86 4.53 4.95 -13.30
N VAL A 87 4.27 5.87 -12.37
CA VAL A 87 3.73 5.51 -11.05
C VAL A 87 2.28 5.03 -11.10
N ASP A 88 1.47 5.58 -12.00
CA ASP A 88 0.06 5.20 -12.12
C ASP A 88 -0.07 3.72 -12.48
N GLU A 89 0.71 3.26 -13.46
CA GLU A 89 0.71 1.87 -13.90
C GLU A 89 1.27 0.93 -12.83
N LEU A 90 2.35 1.31 -12.12
CA LEU A 90 2.87 0.52 -11.00
C LEU A 90 1.85 0.39 -9.88
N TRP A 91 1.16 1.49 -9.56
CA TRP A 91 0.18 1.49 -8.51
C TRP A 91 -1.03 0.63 -8.86
N ASP A 92 -1.53 0.70 -10.08
CA ASP A 92 -2.64 -0.13 -10.55
C ASP A 92 -2.27 -1.62 -10.47
N ASP A 93 -1.10 -2.00 -10.97
CA ASP A 93 -0.59 -3.37 -10.88
C ASP A 93 -0.54 -3.83 -9.41
N ILE A 94 0.17 -3.10 -8.54
CA ILE A 94 0.29 -3.49 -7.13
C ILE A 94 -1.08 -3.59 -6.46
N SER A 95 -1.99 -2.68 -6.77
CA SER A 95 -3.33 -2.63 -6.18
C SER A 95 -4.20 -3.79 -6.61
N ILE A 96 -4.16 -4.17 -7.89
CA ILE A 96 -4.87 -5.34 -8.41
C ILE A 96 -4.35 -6.61 -7.74
N TYR A 97 -3.03 -6.76 -7.65
CA TYR A 97 -2.40 -7.93 -7.02
C TYR A 97 -2.70 -7.98 -5.52
N LEU A 98 -2.80 -6.84 -4.86
CA LEU A 98 -3.20 -6.72 -3.45
C LEU A 98 -4.62 -7.23 -3.22
N VAL A 99 -5.62 -6.69 -3.94
CA VAL A 99 -7.02 -7.05 -3.73
C VAL A 99 -7.34 -8.48 -4.16
N CYS A 100 -6.58 -9.03 -5.12
CA CYS A 100 -6.63 -10.42 -5.53
C CYS A 100 -5.89 -11.39 -4.59
N ASP A 101 -5.26 -10.91 -3.51
CA ASP A 101 -4.50 -11.72 -2.54
C ASP A 101 -3.28 -12.46 -3.12
N ILE A 102 -2.70 -11.95 -4.22
CA ILE A 102 -1.58 -12.58 -4.95
C ILE A 102 -0.32 -11.72 -5.01
N LEU A 103 -0.29 -10.60 -4.27
CA LEU A 103 0.87 -9.71 -4.21
C LEU A 103 2.11 -10.40 -3.64
N CYS A 104 1.91 -11.23 -2.60
CA CYS A 104 2.91 -12.13 -2.03
C CYS A 104 2.29 -13.51 -1.79
N PRO A 105 2.24 -14.41 -2.80
CA PRO A 105 1.40 -15.62 -2.75
C PRO A 105 1.68 -16.57 -1.58
N THR A 106 2.92 -16.60 -1.05
CA THR A 106 3.32 -17.50 0.04
C THR A 106 3.04 -16.93 1.44
N ILE A 107 2.80 -15.62 1.56
CA ILE A 107 2.62 -14.90 2.83
C ILE A 107 1.51 -13.84 2.73
N SER A 108 0.47 -14.09 1.93
CA SER A 108 -0.53 -13.06 1.60
C SER A 108 -1.26 -12.50 2.83
N ASP A 109 -1.44 -13.33 3.86
CA ASP A 109 -2.04 -12.92 5.13
C ASP A 109 -1.17 -11.93 5.93
N GLU A 110 0.14 -11.92 5.70
CA GLU A 110 1.07 -10.98 6.34
C GLU A 110 1.08 -9.59 5.69
N ILE A 111 0.57 -9.46 4.46
CA ILE A 111 0.45 -8.18 3.77
C ILE A 111 -0.65 -7.36 4.44
N VAL A 112 -0.32 -6.15 4.89
CA VAL A 112 -1.24 -5.29 5.65
C VAL A 112 -1.74 -4.11 4.83
N GLY A 113 -1.03 -3.74 3.78
CA GLY A 113 -1.43 -2.65 2.91
C GLY A 113 -0.34 -2.16 1.97
N ILE A 114 -0.65 -1.10 1.25
CA ILE A 114 0.25 -0.39 0.34
C ILE A 114 0.13 1.11 0.57
N SER A 115 1.17 1.86 0.21
CA SER A 115 1.14 3.34 0.27
C SER A 115 1.90 3.97 -0.88
N ILE A 116 1.52 5.18 -1.26
CA ILE A 116 2.16 5.97 -2.31
C ILE A 116 2.36 7.41 -1.87
N CYS A 117 3.54 7.96 -2.16
CA CYS A 117 3.87 9.35 -1.86
C CYS A 117 4.75 9.95 -2.94
N LEU A 118 4.31 11.06 -3.53
CA LEU A 118 5.13 11.91 -4.40
C LEU A 118 6.28 12.53 -3.58
N LYS A 119 7.49 12.46 -4.14
CA LYS A 119 8.71 13.08 -3.61
C LYS A 119 9.16 14.22 -4.51
N LYS A 120 10.21 14.91 -4.07
CA LYS A 120 10.89 15.93 -4.88
C LYS A 120 11.44 15.28 -6.17
N ASN A 121 11.65 16.11 -7.19
CA ASN A 121 12.24 15.73 -8.48
C ASN A 121 11.42 14.68 -9.24
N SER A 122 10.09 14.78 -9.23
CA SER A 122 9.18 13.89 -9.99
C SER A 122 9.47 12.40 -9.81
N ASN A 123 9.78 12.01 -8.57
CA ASN A 123 9.89 10.62 -8.16
C ASN A 123 8.77 10.30 -7.19
N CYS A 124 8.23 9.10 -7.26
CA CYS A 124 7.28 8.56 -6.30
C CYS A 124 7.91 7.42 -5.51
N ILE A 125 7.43 7.26 -4.27
CA ILE A 125 7.73 6.10 -3.45
C ILE A 125 6.45 5.31 -3.28
N VAL A 126 6.45 4.07 -3.79
CA VAL A 126 5.38 3.09 -3.59
C VAL A 126 5.89 2.04 -2.61
N LYS A 127 5.08 1.66 -1.64
CA LYS A 127 5.45 0.69 -0.61
C LYS A 127 4.44 -0.43 -0.49
N ILE A 128 4.93 -1.64 -0.28
CA ILE A 128 4.14 -2.82 0.10
C ILE A 128 4.49 -3.14 1.55
N TRP A 129 3.49 -3.15 2.42
CA TRP A 129 3.65 -3.29 3.87
C TRP A 129 3.30 -4.70 4.31
N ASN A 130 4.11 -5.26 5.20
CA ASN A 130 3.83 -6.53 5.86
C ASN A 130 4.06 -6.45 7.37
N ASN A 131 3.44 -7.35 8.13
CA ASN A 131 3.45 -7.34 9.59
C ASN A 131 4.65 -8.06 10.24
N ASN A 132 5.58 -8.61 9.45
CA ASN A 132 6.71 -9.39 9.95
C ASN A 132 8.02 -9.03 9.23
N SER A 133 8.86 -8.21 9.87
CA SER A 133 10.16 -7.77 9.34
C SER A 133 11.16 -8.88 8.98
N LYS A 134 10.95 -10.11 9.47
CA LYS A 134 11.78 -11.27 9.09
C LYS A 134 11.47 -11.75 7.66
N ASN A 135 10.26 -11.51 7.17
CA ASN A 135 9.83 -11.87 5.82
C ASN A 135 10.09 -10.72 4.85
N ASN A 136 11.37 -10.44 4.61
CA ASN A 136 11.83 -9.27 3.86
C ASN A 136 12.40 -9.58 2.46
N SER A 137 12.50 -10.86 2.10
CA SER A 137 13.06 -11.28 0.81
C SER A 137 12.21 -10.79 -0.36
N LEU A 138 12.85 -10.21 -1.38
CA LEU A 138 12.17 -9.83 -2.63
C LEU A 138 11.50 -11.02 -3.32
N LYS A 139 12.01 -12.25 -3.12
CA LYS A 139 11.42 -13.47 -3.71
C LYS A 139 10.01 -13.78 -3.20
N LEU A 140 9.55 -13.09 -2.15
CA LEU A 140 8.20 -13.20 -1.63
C LEU A 140 7.20 -12.39 -2.47
N LEU A 141 7.66 -11.34 -3.16
CA LEU A 141 6.83 -10.56 -4.08
C LEU A 141 6.50 -11.39 -5.32
N ASN A 142 5.33 -11.11 -5.91
CA ASN A 142 4.90 -11.75 -7.14
C ASN A 142 5.95 -11.58 -8.25
N GLU A 143 6.34 -12.68 -8.90
CA GLU A 143 7.37 -12.66 -9.93
C GLU A 143 7.04 -11.76 -11.12
N ASN A 144 5.76 -11.56 -11.45
CA ASN A 144 5.36 -10.70 -12.57
C ASN A 144 5.60 -9.22 -12.25
N ILE A 145 5.46 -8.81 -10.98
CA ILE A 145 5.81 -7.46 -10.53
C ILE A 145 7.31 -7.26 -10.64
N LEU A 146 8.11 -8.22 -10.16
CA LEU A 146 9.58 -8.14 -10.24
C LEU A 146 10.09 -8.13 -11.70
N LYS A 147 9.47 -8.93 -12.58
CA LYS A 147 9.81 -8.98 -14.01
C LYS A 147 9.52 -7.66 -14.71
N LYS A 148 8.39 -7.01 -14.41
CA LYS A 148 7.95 -5.76 -15.05
C LYS A 148 8.66 -4.53 -14.48
N TRP A 149 8.77 -4.44 -13.16
CA TRP A 149 9.21 -3.24 -12.45
C TRP A 149 10.66 -3.30 -11.95
N GLY A 150 11.32 -4.45 -12.08
CA GLY A 150 12.71 -4.65 -11.69
C GLY A 150 12.88 -4.97 -10.20
N THR A 151 14.14 -4.99 -9.77
CA THR A 151 14.53 -5.41 -8.41
C THR A 151 15.25 -4.34 -7.61
N ASP A 152 15.27 -3.09 -8.09
CA ASP A 152 15.79 -1.92 -7.36
C ASP A 152 14.81 -1.50 -6.25
N ILE A 153 14.53 -2.45 -5.35
CA ILE A 153 13.54 -2.38 -4.28
C ILE A 153 14.31 -2.60 -2.98
N ILE A 154 14.17 -1.66 -2.05
CA ILE A 154 14.77 -1.79 -0.71
C ILE A 154 13.73 -2.27 0.28
N TYR A 155 14.12 -3.13 1.21
CA TYR A 155 13.28 -3.45 2.36
C TYR A 155 13.64 -2.56 3.54
N ILE A 156 12.63 -1.95 4.17
CA ILE A 156 12.78 -1.10 5.35
C ILE A 156 11.98 -1.72 6.48
N ALA A 157 12.66 -2.30 7.47
CA ALA A 157 12.02 -2.77 8.70
C ALA A 157 11.54 -1.57 9.52
N HIS A 158 10.36 -1.69 10.12
CA HIS A 158 9.96 -0.76 11.18
C HIS A 158 10.84 -1.07 12.38
N ILE A 159 11.59 -0.08 12.85
CA ILE A 159 12.42 -0.24 14.04
C ILE A 159 11.46 -0.26 15.23
N PRO A 160 11.38 -1.35 16.02
CA PRO A 160 10.68 -1.30 17.29
C PRO A 160 11.38 -0.22 18.10
N ASN A 161 10.65 0.79 18.60
CA ASN A 161 11.24 1.74 19.54
C ASN A 161 11.97 0.95 20.62
N ILE A 162 13.30 1.00 20.61
CA ILE A 162 14.11 0.64 21.76
C ILE A 162 13.83 1.78 22.73
N ILE A 163 12.80 1.61 23.55
CA ILE A 163 12.60 2.43 24.74
C ILE A 163 13.80 2.11 25.62
N ASN A 164 14.80 3.00 25.62
CA ASN A 164 15.82 3.05 26.66
C ASN A 164 15.19 3.54 27.96
#